data_AF-A0A812WDI5-F1
#
_entry.id   AF-A0A812WDI5-F1
#
_cell.length_a   1.000
_cell.length_b   1.000
_cell.length_c   1.000
_cell.angle_alpha   90.00
_cell.angle_beta   90.00
_cell.angle_gamma   90.00
#
_symmetry.space_group_name_H-M   'P 1'
#
loop_
_entity.id
_entity.type
_entity.pdbx_description
1 polymer ?
#
loop_
_entity_poly.entity_id
_entity_poly.type
_entity_poly.pdbx_seq_one_letter_code
_entity_poly.pdbx_strand_id
1 'polypeptide(L)'
;MTALKDDRFMFQFAAVLRRVRFTPALYRLPRSVSMQALGIQNADMNELFHVGDKFSQPPCQAGFQAASGICTPCQHGEYAAAGESRCEECPKGWAPTSDRSSCRECEFGTYSNNFDELECRAACTYDDDCEHWPWPVIIISIVSLFIALRVGVGWWRSRRAAKLYAEIQRTKVRMYDDLWTELPGTVAEFSILLEKLGVDKAEVAKEVAAMRGRQSKCAGVSMRYLLSEDFTSLALQRTGMRDPTFHDMKTGFWLGEDPIGKQVQCPRDGRMGCALVDWIPKNERHPQTHFLSWVWGYHLSQVQSALRMYRHSAPTAPAEKIFFFMCFFVNNQYRIIVEESASGSEHLETIFEENLKRSGQMVAILDTWHKPMYLNRIWTVYEQFVASDQNIPVTIVMPESAMISIQREIALGEKGIQEITMSLSRVDSEHAGAWKKADETKVKGIIRKTVGFRHVNRHVTE
;
A
#
# COMPACT_ATOMS: atom_id res chain seq x y z
N MET A 1 -25.18 28.17 -6.64
CA MET A 1 -25.20 29.50 -5.98
C MET A 1 -24.03 29.87 -5.06
N THR A 2 -22.94 29.10 -4.96
CA THR A 2 -21.59 29.66 -4.67
C THR A 2 -20.71 29.74 -5.94
N ALA A 3 -21.14 29.09 -7.03
CA ALA A 3 -20.42 29.01 -8.31
C ALA A 3 -20.77 30.10 -9.36
N LEU A 4 -21.73 31.00 -9.08
CA LEU A 4 -22.06 32.15 -9.96
C LEU A 4 -21.56 33.50 -9.39
N LYS A 5 -20.87 33.46 -8.26
CA LYS A 5 -20.06 34.55 -7.71
C LYS A 5 -18.58 34.15 -7.58
N ASP A 6 -18.19 33.03 -8.18
CA ASP A 6 -16.79 32.61 -8.22
C ASP A 6 -16.12 33.35 -9.39
N ASP A 7 -15.19 34.24 -9.05
CA ASP A 7 -14.38 35.02 -9.98
C ASP A 7 -13.66 34.14 -11.04
N ARG A 8 -13.62 32.82 -10.86
CA ARG A 8 -13.12 31.85 -11.86
C ARG A 8 -13.92 31.77 -13.16
N PHE A 9 -15.17 32.23 -13.23
CA PHE A 9 -15.89 32.31 -14.52
C PHE A 9 -15.45 33.50 -15.39
N MET A 10 -14.85 34.54 -14.78
CA MET A 10 -14.27 35.70 -15.51
C MET A 10 -12.73 35.67 -15.57
N PHE A 11 -12.07 34.81 -14.77
CA PHE A 11 -10.60 34.69 -14.68
C PHE A 11 -9.97 33.62 -15.59
N GLN A 12 -10.62 33.19 -16.68
CA GLN A 12 -9.92 32.50 -17.77
C GLN A 12 -9.35 33.45 -18.84
N PHE A 13 -9.37 34.77 -18.61
CA PHE A 13 -8.83 35.78 -19.52
C PHE A 13 -7.56 36.51 -19.06
N ALA A 14 -7.01 36.21 -17.88
CA ALA A 14 -5.82 36.91 -17.39
C ALA A 14 -4.93 36.06 -16.48
N ALA A 15 -4.04 35.23 -17.06
CA ALA A 15 -2.88 34.67 -16.35
C ALA A 15 -1.79 34.14 -17.31
N VAL A 16 -1.40 34.95 -18.30
CA VAL A 16 -0.03 34.90 -18.83
C VAL A 16 0.76 35.89 -17.98
N LEU A 17 1.90 35.46 -17.43
CA LEU A 17 2.85 36.16 -16.53
C LEU A 17 2.72 35.84 -15.03
N ARG A 18 3.42 34.80 -14.55
CA ARG A 18 4.73 34.96 -13.88
C ARG A 18 5.27 33.62 -13.39
N ARG A 19 6.59 33.56 -13.41
CA ARG A 19 7.47 32.39 -13.28
C ARG A 19 8.35 32.62 -12.03
N VAL A 20 8.86 31.52 -11.46
CA VAL A 20 10.21 31.38 -10.84
C VAL A 20 10.36 31.49 -9.29
N ARG A 21 10.70 30.30 -8.73
CA ARG A 21 11.74 29.91 -7.73
C ARG A 21 11.77 30.55 -6.33
N PHE A 22 12.01 29.73 -5.28
CA PHE A 22 13.34 29.53 -4.66
C PHE A 22 13.31 28.56 -3.45
N THR A 23 14.28 27.63 -3.41
CA THR A 23 14.88 26.98 -2.22
C THR A 23 16.39 26.91 -2.51
N PRO A 24 17.29 27.14 -1.53
CA PRO A 24 18.07 26.03 -0.91
C PRO A 24 18.43 26.38 0.57
N ALA A 25 19.15 25.63 1.43
CA ALA A 25 20.26 24.70 1.28
C ALA A 25 20.61 24.00 2.63
N LEU A 26 21.35 22.87 2.52
CA LEU A 26 22.51 22.39 3.33
C LEU A 26 22.40 22.15 4.87
N TYR A 27 22.81 20.96 5.36
CA TYR A 27 24.17 20.65 5.88
C TYR A 27 24.31 19.18 6.39
N ARG A 28 25.57 18.71 6.46
CA ARG A 28 26.07 17.34 6.72
C ARG A 28 26.62 17.17 8.16
N LEU A 29 26.44 15.95 8.69
CA LEU A 29 27.36 15.07 9.47
C LEU A 29 27.69 15.32 10.98
N PRO A 30 28.12 14.26 11.72
CA PRO A 30 27.91 14.06 13.16
C PRO A 30 29.20 13.79 14.01
N ARG A 31 28.98 13.47 15.31
CA ARG A 31 29.72 12.58 16.26
C ARG A 31 30.34 13.20 17.54
N SER A 32 29.71 12.81 18.66
CA SER A 32 30.22 12.19 19.91
C SER A 32 31.57 12.60 20.52
N VAL A 33 31.52 13.03 21.78
CA VAL A 33 32.60 13.07 22.78
C VAL A 33 32.13 12.28 24.01
N SER A 34 33.00 11.46 24.61
CA SER A 34 32.82 10.88 25.95
C SER A 34 34.13 10.98 26.73
N MET A 35 34.03 11.48 27.97
CA MET A 35 35.10 11.59 28.97
C MET A 35 35.11 10.38 29.90
N GLN A 36 36.29 9.92 30.33
CA GLN A 36 36.55 9.39 31.67
C GLN A 36 38.04 9.04 31.85
N ALA A 37 38.68 9.57 32.90
CA ALA A 37 39.54 8.83 33.84
C ALA A 37 40.22 9.81 34.81
N LEU A 38 39.92 9.66 36.11
CA LEU A 38 40.64 10.24 37.24
C LEU A 38 41.51 9.13 37.86
N GLY A 39 42.77 9.42 38.16
CA GLY A 39 43.64 8.61 39.00
C GLY A 39 44.17 9.46 40.16
N ILE A 40 44.65 8.80 41.23
CA ILE A 40 45.72 9.20 42.19
C ILE A 40 45.75 8.15 43.31
N GLN A 41 46.93 7.62 43.67
CA GLN A 41 47.50 7.64 45.02
C GLN A 41 48.87 6.94 45.06
N ASN A 42 49.87 7.60 45.64
CA ASN A 42 50.74 7.05 46.71
C ASN A 42 51.67 8.15 47.26
N ALA A 43 51.83 8.16 48.57
CA ALA A 43 52.88 8.87 49.29
C ALA A 43 53.40 7.96 50.41
N ASP A 44 54.71 7.99 50.59
CA ASP A 44 55.59 7.22 51.47
C ASP A 44 56.03 8.07 52.67
N MET A 45 56.32 7.47 53.84
CA MET A 45 57.03 8.08 54.98
C MET A 45 57.50 7.02 56.01
N ASN A 46 58.77 6.63 55.87
CA ASN A 46 59.80 6.22 56.85
C ASN A 46 59.47 5.88 58.34
N GLU A 47 60.07 4.75 58.77
CA GLU A 47 60.86 4.47 59.99
C GLU A 47 60.40 4.96 61.37
N LEU A 48 60.48 4.10 62.40
CA LEU A 48 60.89 4.51 63.76
C LEU A 48 61.21 3.31 64.69
N PHE A 49 62.47 3.28 65.19
CA PHE A 49 63.03 2.76 66.46
C PHE A 49 63.35 1.27 66.73
N HIS A 50 64.64 1.07 67.03
CA HIS A 50 65.27 -0.03 67.78
C HIS A 50 65.12 0.11 69.31
N VAL A 51 65.19 -1.01 70.06
CA VAL A 51 66.18 -1.36 71.12
C VAL A 51 65.61 -2.41 72.12
N GLY A 52 66.43 -3.41 72.49
CA GLY A 52 66.30 -4.32 73.65
C GLY A 52 65.95 -5.77 73.28
N ASP A 53 66.54 -6.85 73.80
CA ASP A 53 67.64 -7.06 74.75
C ASP A 53 68.11 -8.53 74.64
N LYS A 54 69.39 -8.78 74.96
CA LYS A 54 70.01 -10.11 75.01
C LYS A 54 69.54 -10.90 76.22
N PHE A 55 69.03 -12.12 76.04
CA PHE A 55 69.10 -13.19 77.03
C PHE A 55 69.33 -14.54 76.34
N SER A 56 70.49 -15.13 76.56
CA SER A 56 70.88 -16.46 76.06
C SER A 56 70.15 -17.55 76.84
N GLN A 57 69.17 -18.19 76.21
CA GLN A 57 68.58 -19.46 76.63
C GLN A 57 69.24 -20.63 75.86
N PRO A 58 69.42 -21.80 76.47
CA PRO A 58 70.07 -22.95 75.83
C PRO A 58 69.26 -23.41 74.60
N PRO A 59 69.93 -23.82 73.51
CA PRO A 59 69.24 -24.13 72.26
C PRO A 59 68.27 -25.31 72.41
N CYS A 60 67.11 -25.19 71.76
CA CYS A 60 66.15 -26.28 71.66
C CYS A 60 66.76 -27.47 70.89
N GLN A 61 66.31 -28.68 71.21
CA GLN A 61 66.67 -29.89 70.45
C GLN A 61 66.08 -29.83 69.03
N ALA A 62 66.67 -30.57 68.09
CA ALA A 62 66.22 -30.60 66.70
C ALA A 62 64.71 -30.87 66.60
N GLY A 63 64.03 -30.18 65.68
CA GLY A 63 62.58 -30.23 65.47
C GLY A 63 61.75 -29.27 66.33
N PHE A 64 62.38 -28.48 67.21
CA PHE A 64 61.71 -27.51 68.08
C PHE A 64 62.30 -26.10 67.96
N GLN A 65 61.45 -25.08 68.00
CA GLN A 65 61.84 -23.66 68.05
C GLN A 65 61.50 -23.01 69.39
N ALA A 66 62.27 -21.99 69.76
CA ALA A 66 62.09 -21.23 71.00
C ALA A 66 61.06 -20.11 70.81
N ALA A 67 59.78 -20.42 71.00
CA ALA A 67 58.72 -19.41 71.00
C ALA A 67 58.54 -18.87 72.43
N SER A 68 58.97 -17.63 72.68
CA SER A 68 58.87 -16.97 74.00
C SER A 68 59.54 -17.75 75.15
N GLY A 69 60.62 -18.47 74.84
CA GLY A 69 61.44 -19.21 75.79
C GLY A 69 60.94 -20.59 76.21
N ILE A 70 59.98 -21.16 75.47
CA ILE A 70 59.55 -22.56 75.58
C ILE A 70 59.79 -23.23 74.22
N CYS A 71 60.41 -24.43 74.22
CA CYS A 71 60.65 -25.18 72.99
C CYS A 71 59.34 -25.79 72.48
N THR A 72 58.79 -25.25 71.39
CA THR A 72 57.59 -25.73 70.70
C THR A 72 57.97 -26.42 69.39
N PRO A 73 57.33 -27.53 68.99
CA PRO A 73 57.67 -28.22 67.75
C PRO A 73 57.40 -27.33 66.53
N CYS A 74 58.22 -27.47 65.48
CA CYS A 74 58.05 -26.74 64.20
C CYS A 74 56.68 -26.98 63.58
N GLN A 75 56.14 -26.03 62.81
CA GLN A 75 54.86 -26.21 62.13
C GLN A 75 55.00 -27.03 60.84
N HIS A 76 53.88 -27.33 60.17
CA HIS A 76 53.87 -28.20 58.99
C HIS A 76 54.74 -27.63 57.86
N GLY A 77 55.55 -28.48 57.22
CA GLY A 77 56.46 -28.06 56.15
C GLY A 77 57.77 -27.40 56.61
N GLU A 78 57.97 -27.24 57.93
CA GLU A 78 59.17 -26.64 58.51
C GLU A 78 60.03 -27.65 59.29
N TYR A 79 61.33 -27.38 59.39
CA TYR A 79 62.31 -28.17 60.15
C TYR A 79 63.24 -27.26 60.97
N ALA A 80 63.87 -27.80 62.02
CA ALA A 80 64.91 -27.08 62.78
C ALA A 80 66.03 -28.03 63.19
N ALA A 81 67.28 -27.68 62.92
CA ALA A 81 68.44 -28.41 63.40
C ALA A 81 68.70 -28.11 64.89
N ALA A 82 69.36 -29.04 65.61
CA ALA A 82 69.71 -28.83 67.01
C ALA A 82 70.62 -27.60 67.15
N GLY A 83 70.22 -26.59 67.93
CA GLY A 83 70.96 -25.32 67.99
C GLY A 83 70.18 -24.11 67.46
N GLU A 84 69.21 -24.33 66.57
CA GLU A 84 68.51 -23.26 65.88
C GLU A 84 67.39 -22.63 66.71
N SER A 85 67.20 -21.33 66.53
CA SER A 85 66.23 -20.56 67.32
C SER A 85 64.83 -20.50 66.68
N ARG A 86 64.73 -20.79 65.38
CA ARG A 86 63.49 -20.70 64.58
C ARG A 86 63.44 -21.84 63.56
N CYS A 87 62.23 -22.32 63.26
CA CYS A 87 62.04 -23.32 62.21
C CYS A 87 62.11 -22.69 60.81
N GLU A 88 62.75 -23.39 59.88
CA GLU A 88 62.88 -23.00 58.48
C GLU A 88 61.97 -23.85 57.60
N GLU A 89 61.43 -23.28 56.53
CA GLU A 89 60.65 -24.03 55.54
C GLU A 89 61.55 -24.96 54.71
N CYS A 90 61.10 -26.20 54.46
CA CYS A 90 61.79 -27.07 53.53
C CYS A 90 61.74 -26.49 52.09
N PRO A 91 62.83 -26.60 51.31
CA PRO A 91 62.83 -26.17 49.92
C PRO A 91 61.78 -26.93 49.09
N LYS A 92 61.29 -26.30 48.02
CA LYS A 92 60.33 -26.95 47.10
C LYS A 92 60.89 -28.29 46.59
N GLY A 93 60.09 -29.36 46.69
CA GLY A 93 60.50 -30.72 46.33
C GLY A 93 61.14 -31.53 47.46
N TRP A 94 61.20 -30.97 48.67
CA TRP A 94 61.66 -31.64 49.88
C TRP A 94 60.56 -31.63 50.94
N ALA A 95 60.48 -32.69 51.75
CA ALA A 95 59.53 -32.81 52.86
C ALA A 95 60.29 -33.01 54.18
N PRO A 96 59.83 -32.46 55.32
CA PRO A 96 60.49 -32.68 56.60
C PRO A 96 60.45 -34.16 57.00
N THR A 97 61.49 -34.63 57.69
CA THR A 97 61.52 -35.97 58.31
C THR A 97 60.46 -36.06 59.41
N SER A 98 60.09 -37.27 59.83
CA SER A 98 59.03 -37.48 60.84
C SER A 98 59.32 -36.81 62.19
N ASP A 99 60.59 -36.64 62.52
CA ASP A 99 61.11 -35.93 63.69
C ASP A 99 61.38 -34.43 63.45
N ARG A 100 61.11 -33.93 62.23
CA ARG A 100 61.27 -32.52 61.80
C ARG A 100 62.68 -31.95 62.03
N SER A 101 63.68 -32.83 62.10
CA SER A 101 65.08 -32.47 62.32
C SER A 101 65.83 -32.14 61.02
N SER A 102 65.35 -32.62 59.87
CA SER A 102 65.94 -32.38 58.55
C SER A 102 64.87 -32.49 57.45
N CYS A 103 65.18 -32.04 56.22
CA CYS A 103 64.33 -32.28 55.06
C CYS A 103 64.87 -33.49 54.26
N ARG A 104 63.97 -34.37 53.82
CA ARG A 104 64.24 -35.44 52.85
C ARG A 104 63.79 -35.02 51.45
N GLU A 105 64.57 -35.38 50.44
CA GLU A 105 64.19 -35.16 49.04
C GLU A 105 63.02 -36.08 48.66
N CYS A 106 62.02 -35.55 47.94
CA CYS A 106 60.93 -36.35 47.42
C CYS A 106 61.42 -37.21 46.25
N GLU A 107 61.17 -38.52 46.27
CA GLU A 107 61.56 -39.43 45.19
C GLU A 107 60.87 -39.05 43.86
N PHE A 108 61.53 -39.40 42.74
CA PHE A 108 61.12 -39.05 41.37
C PHE A 108 59.62 -39.29 41.13
N GLY A 109 58.88 -38.21 40.83
CA GLY A 109 57.44 -38.27 40.55
C GLY A 109 56.52 -37.76 41.67
N THR A 110 57.07 -37.40 42.84
CA THR A 110 56.32 -36.80 43.95
C THR A 110 56.80 -35.38 44.26
N TYR A 111 55.91 -34.48 44.70
CA TYR A 111 56.25 -33.15 45.16
C TYR A 111 55.48 -32.78 46.43
N SER A 112 56.09 -31.94 47.27
CA SER A 112 55.46 -31.34 48.45
C SER A 112 55.08 -29.89 48.13
N ASN A 113 53.81 -29.53 48.33
CA ASN A 113 53.35 -28.14 48.40
C ASN A 113 53.41 -27.73 49.87
N ASN A 114 53.91 -26.52 50.18
CA ASN A 114 54.22 -25.99 51.52
C ASN A 114 53.06 -25.96 52.56
N PHE A 115 51.96 -26.67 52.35
CA PHE A 115 50.75 -26.61 53.18
C PHE A 115 50.18 -27.96 53.64
N ASP A 116 50.75 -29.12 53.27
CA ASP A 116 50.17 -30.42 53.65
C ASP A 116 51.14 -31.44 54.29
N GLU A 117 50.51 -32.26 55.13
CA GLU A 117 50.96 -33.22 56.14
C GLU A 117 52.04 -34.22 55.67
N LEU A 118 53.31 -34.02 56.09
CA LEU A 118 54.41 -35.00 56.24
C LEU A 118 54.79 -35.97 55.09
N GLU A 119 54.10 -35.95 53.95
CA GLU A 119 54.29 -36.89 52.84
C GLU A 119 54.40 -36.19 51.48
N CYS A 120 55.30 -36.69 50.64
CA CYS A 120 55.43 -36.28 49.24
C CYS A 120 54.27 -36.88 48.44
N ARG A 121 53.39 -36.05 47.87
CA ARG A 121 52.29 -36.54 47.02
C ARG A 121 52.73 -36.70 45.57
N ALA A 122 52.27 -37.77 44.92
CA ALA A 122 52.47 -37.97 43.48
C ALA A 122 51.85 -36.81 42.71
N ALA A 123 52.59 -36.29 41.72
CA ALA A 123 52.03 -35.33 40.81
C ALA A 123 50.93 -35.98 39.99
N CYS A 124 49.69 -35.57 40.27
CA CYS A 124 48.47 -35.86 39.53
C CYS A 124 48.55 -37.17 38.73
N THR A 125 48.35 -38.31 39.40
CA THR A 125 48.05 -39.53 38.67
C THR A 125 46.75 -39.31 37.92
N TYR A 126 46.90 -39.47 36.61
CA TYR A 126 45.91 -39.52 35.55
C TYR A 126 44.70 -40.39 35.92
N ASP A 127 43.77 -39.90 36.73
CA ASP A 127 42.45 -40.51 36.87
C ASP A 127 41.41 -39.44 37.23
N ASP A 128 40.43 -39.37 36.33
CA ASP A 128 39.14 -38.68 36.32
C ASP A 128 39.10 -37.13 36.16
N ASP A 129 38.37 -36.72 35.10
CA ASP A 129 37.81 -35.38 34.82
C ASP A 129 38.60 -34.33 33.99
N CYS A 130 39.41 -34.74 33.00
CA CYS A 130 40.01 -33.75 32.06
C CYS A 130 39.91 -34.02 30.55
N GLU A 131 39.06 -34.95 30.09
CA GLU A 131 39.00 -35.28 28.64
C GLU A 131 37.69 -34.89 27.93
N HIS A 132 36.74 -34.20 28.59
CA HIS A 132 35.41 -33.93 28.01
C HIS A 132 35.03 -32.45 27.81
N TRP A 133 35.82 -31.49 28.28
CA TRP A 133 35.49 -30.06 28.14
C TRP A 133 35.40 -29.51 26.68
N PRO A 134 36.15 -30.03 25.68
CA PRO A 134 36.03 -29.53 24.30
C PRO A 134 34.71 -29.93 23.64
N TRP A 135 34.13 -31.07 24.02
CA TRP A 135 32.97 -31.65 23.34
C TRP A 135 31.71 -30.79 23.44
N PRO A 136 31.30 -30.24 24.60
CA PRO A 136 30.18 -29.31 24.68
C PRO A 136 30.35 -28.06 23.81
N VAL A 137 31.55 -27.48 23.76
CA VAL A 137 31.84 -26.28 22.95
C VAL A 137 31.79 -26.61 21.45
N ILE A 138 32.34 -27.76 21.06
CA ILE A 138 32.30 -28.26 19.67
C ILE A 138 30.85 -28.54 19.26
N ILE A 139 30.06 -29.21 20.10
CA ILE A 139 28.65 -29.50 19.85
C ILE A 139 27.84 -28.21 19.69
N ILE A 140 28.00 -27.23 20.60
CA ILE A 140 27.31 -25.93 20.51
C ILE A 140 27.71 -25.19 19.23
N SER A 141 28.99 -25.22 18.85
CA SER A 141 29.48 -24.57 17.62
C SER A 141 28.89 -25.23 16.38
N ILE A 142 28.84 -26.56 16.33
CA ILE A 142 28.23 -27.32 15.23
C ILE A 142 26.72 -27.03 15.15
N VAL A 143 26.01 -27.07 16.28
CA VAL A 143 24.57 -26.76 16.33
C VAL A 143 24.31 -25.33 15.87
N SER A 144 25.12 -24.36 16.30
CA SER A 144 25.01 -22.96 15.89
C SER A 144 25.24 -22.79 14.39
N LEU A 145 26.22 -23.50 13.81
CA LEU A 145 26.48 -23.51 12.37
C LEU A 145 25.29 -24.09 11.59
N PHE A 146 24.70 -25.21 12.06
CA PHE A 146 23.51 -25.81 11.44
C PHE A 146 22.30 -24.87 11.49
N ILE A 147 22.09 -24.17 12.61
CA ILE A 147 21.02 -23.18 12.75
C ILE A 147 21.27 -22.01 11.79
N ALA A 148 22.47 -21.47 11.75
CA ALA A 148 22.83 -20.38 10.84
C ALA A 148 22.64 -20.77 9.37
N LEU A 149 23.02 -22.00 8.99
CA LEU A 149 22.79 -22.54 7.64
C LEU A 149 21.30 -22.68 7.34
N ARG A 150 20.51 -23.23 8.27
CA ARG A 150 19.05 -23.38 8.14
C ARG A 150 18.36 -22.02 7.97
N VAL A 151 18.74 -21.04 8.78
CA VAL A 151 18.24 -19.66 8.71
C VAL A 151 18.68 -19.00 7.40
N GLY A 152 19.94 -19.16 7.00
CA GLY A 152 20.47 -18.63 5.75
C GLY A 152 19.79 -19.22 4.50
N VAL A 153 19.59 -20.54 4.47
CA VAL A 153 18.85 -21.23 3.40
C VAL A 153 17.37 -20.83 3.41
N GLY A 154 16.75 -20.74 4.59
CA GLY A 154 15.37 -20.28 4.74
C GLY A 154 15.18 -18.85 4.23
N TRP A 155 16.06 -17.94 4.64
CA TRP A 155 16.09 -16.56 4.17
C TRP A 155 16.34 -16.47 2.66
N TRP A 156 17.28 -17.25 2.13
CA TRP A 156 17.55 -17.29 0.69
C TRP A 156 16.34 -17.81 -0.11
N ARG A 157 15.70 -18.90 0.35
CA ARG A 157 14.46 -19.43 -0.26
C ARG A 157 13.33 -18.41 -0.21
N SER A 158 13.12 -17.77 0.94
CA SER A 158 12.12 -16.71 1.10
C SER A 158 12.39 -15.54 0.17
N ARG A 159 13.64 -15.07 0.08
CA ARG A 159 14.05 -13.99 -0.82
C ARG A 159 13.87 -14.35 -2.29
N ARG A 160 14.16 -15.60 -2.67
CA ARG A 160 13.95 -16.10 -4.05
C ARG A 160 12.45 -16.19 -4.37
N ALA A 161 11.62 -16.69 -3.45
CA ALA A 161 10.18 -16.73 -3.61
C ALA A 161 9.57 -15.32 -3.72
N ALA A 162 10.02 -14.37 -2.90
CA ALA A 162 9.60 -12.97 -2.97
C ALA A 162 9.96 -12.32 -4.31
N LYS A 163 11.16 -12.57 -4.85
CA LYS A 163 11.57 -12.10 -6.18
C LYS A 163 10.69 -12.67 -7.29
N LEU A 164 10.43 -13.98 -7.27
CA LEU A 164 9.58 -14.66 -8.24
C LEU A 164 8.15 -14.12 -8.20
N TYR A 165 7.58 -13.96 -7.00
CA TYR A 165 6.26 -13.37 -6.81
C TYR A 165 6.18 -11.95 -7.38
N ALA A 166 7.18 -11.10 -7.10
CA ALA A 166 7.24 -9.75 -7.64
C ALA A 166 7.32 -9.74 -9.19
N GLU A 167 8.04 -10.67 -9.79
CA GLU A 167 8.14 -10.80 -11.25
C GLU A 167 6.82 -11.27 -11.90
N ILE A 168 6.13 -12.22 -11.26
CA ILE A 168 4.78 -12.64 -11.66
C ILE A 168 3.82 -11.44 -11.59
N GLN A 169 3.83 -10.67 -10.50
CA GLN A 169 2.96 -9.51 -10.35
C GLN A 169 3.26 -8.42 -11.40
N ARG A 170 4.53 -8.11 -11.66
CA ARG A 170 4.90 -7.16 -12.72
C ARG A 170 4.42 -7.61 -14.09
N THR A 171 4.50 -8.91 -14.37
CA THR A 171 4.02 -9.48 -15.64
C THR A 171 2.51 -9.43 -15.73
N LYS A 172 1.79 -9.71 -14.63
CA LYS A 172 0.33 -9.54 -14.54
C LYS A 172 -0.10 -8.08 -14.75
N VAL A 173 0.64 -7.10 -14.23
CA VAL A 173 0.36 -5.67 -14.44
C VAL A 173 0.55 -5.29 -15.91
N ARG A 174 1.67 -5.68 -16.54
CA ARG A 174 1.88 -5.45 -17.98
C ARG A 174 0.79 -6.10 -18.83
N MET A 175 0.43 -7.34 -18.51
CA MET A 175 -0.68 -8.03 -19.17
C MET A 175 -1.99 -7.27 -19.01
N TYR A 176 -2.29 -6.74 -17.82
CA TYR A 176 -3.49 -5.96 -17.57
C TYR A 176 -3.55 -4.68 -18.42
N ASP A 177 -2.43 -3.98 -18.57
CA ASP A 177 -2.36 -2.75 -19.38
C ASP A 177 -2.50 -3.07 -20.88
N ASP A 178 -1.80 -4.10 -21.37
CA ASP A 178 -1.84 -4.50 -22.78
C ASP A 178 -3.18 -5.13 -23.19
N LEU A 179 -3.97 -5.65 -22.24
CA LEU A 179 -5.32 -6.18 -22.50
C LEU A 179 -6.34 -5.10 -22.91
N TRP A 180 -6.03 -3.80 -22.72
CA TRP A 180 -6.91 -2.74 -23.21
C TRP A 180 -6.92 -2.65 -24.73
N THR A 181 -5.74 -2.71 -25.35
CA THR A 181 -5.58 -2.72 -26.82
C THR A 181 -5.74 -4.13 -27.37
N GLU A 182 -5.20 -5.12 -26.66
CA GLU A 182 -5.25 -6.56 -26.94
C GLU A 182 -5.03 -6.87 -28.43
N LEU A 183 -3.80 -6.60 -28.85
CA LEU A 183 -3.28 -6.94 -30.17
C LEU A 183 -3.29 -8.47 -30.40
N PRO A 184 -3.28 -8.92 -31.67
CA PRO A 184 -3.21 -10.35 -31.98
C PRO A 184 -2.00 -11.00 -31.29
N GLY A 185 -2.26 -12.04 -30.48
CA GLY A 185 -1.21 -12.78 -29.78
C GLY A 185 -0.87 -12.29 -28.37
N THR A 186 -1.35 -11.12 -27.92
CA THR A 186 -1.05 -10.57 -26.57
C THR A 186 -1.28 -11.58 -25.45
N VAL A 187 -2.46 -12.23 -25.44
CA VAL A 187 -2.78 -13.23 -24.40
C VAL A 187 -1.88 -14.46 -24.49
N ALA A 188 -1.54 -14.91 -25.69
CA ALA A 188 -0.68 -16.07 -25.88
C ALA A 188 0.75 -15.79 -25.39
N GLU A 189 1.29 -14.60 -25.69
CA GLU A 189 2.60 -14.16 -25.23
C GLU A 189 2.69 -14.12 -23.70
N PHE A 190 1.73 -13.44 -23.04
CA PHE A 190 1.73 -13.37 -21.58
C PHE A 190 1.45 -14.72 -20.93
N SER A 191 0.67 -15.59 -21.57
CA SER A 191 0.47 -16.96 -21.07
C SER A 191 1.77 -17.74 -21.05
N ILE A 192 2.56 -17.69 -22.12
CA ILE A 192 3.89 -18.33 -22.18
C ILE A 192 4.84 -17.73 -21.13
N LEU A 193 4.82 -16.41 -20.93
CA LEU A 193 5.66 -15.74 -19.92
C LEU A 193 5.29 -16.18 -18.49
N LEU A 194 4.00 -16.24 -18.17
CA LEU A 194 3.54 -16.65 -16.84
C LEU A 194 3.74 -18.14 -16.59
N GLU A 195 3.56 -18.99 -17.61
CA GLU A 195 3.88 -20.42 -17.54
C GLU A 195 5.37 -20.65 -17.24
N LYS A 196 6.27 -19.89 -17.88
CA LYS A 196 7.73 -19.93 -17.58
C LYS A 196 8.07 -19.52 -16.15
N LEU A 197 7.24 -18.69 -15.52
CA LEU A 197 7.37 -18.27 -14.13
C LEU A 197 6.71 -19.25 -13.14
N GLY A 198 6.15 -20.37 -13.63
CA GLY A 198 5.54 -21.42 -12.82
C GLY A 198 4.06 -21.21 -12.50
N VAL A 199 3.36 -20.34 -13.23
CA VAL A 199 1.91 -20.17 -13.12
C VAL A 199 1.21 -21.20 -14.01
N ASP A 200 0.23 -21.92 -13.47
CA ASP A 200 -0.53 -22.90 -14.23
C ASP A 200 -1.38 -22.25 -15.34
N LYS A 201 -1.53 -22.94 -16.48
CA LYS A 201 -2.27 -22.43 -17.65
C LYS A 201 -3.74 -22.13 -17.36
N ALA A 202 -4.41 -22.96 -16.55
CA ALA A 202 -5.80 -22.72 -16.17
C ALA A 202 -5.92 -21.49 -15.26
N GLU A 203 -4.95 -21.28 -14.37
CA GLU A 203 -4.88 -20.09 -13.53
C GLU A 203 -4.63 -18.82 -14.37
N VAL A 204 -3.75 -18.88 -15.38
CA VAL A 204 -3.58 -17.77 -16.33
C VAL A 204 -4.90 -17.45 -17.03
N ALA A 205 -5.60 -18.45 -17.57
CA ALA A 205 -6.87 -18.24 -18.27
C ALA A 205 -7.93 -17.58 -17.36
N LYS A 206 -8.02 -18.04 -16.11
CA LYS A 206 -8.90 -17.46 -15.08
C LYS A 206 -8.53 -16.01 -14.75
N GLU A 207 -7.24 -15.71 -14.62
CA GLU A 207 -6.76 -14.35 -14.37
C GLU A 207 -7.04 -13.42 -15.54
N VAL A 208 -6.85 -13.86 -16.78
CA VAL A 208 -7.19 -13.08 -17.98
C VAL A 208 -8.69 -12.78 -18.02
N ALA A 209 -9.55 -13.77 -17.72
CA ALA A 209 -10.99 -13.56 -17.63
C ALA A 209 -11.35 -12.54 -16.53
N ALA A 210 -10.75 -12.66 -15.35
CA ALA A 210 -10.95 -11.71 -14.26
C ALA A 210 -10.48 -10.29 -14.61
N MET A 211 -9.35 -10.15 -15.30
CA MET A 211 -8.84 -8.87 -15.79
C MET A 211 -9.78 -8.22 -16.79
N ARG A 212 -10.25 -8.96 -17.80
CA ARG A 212 -11.24 -8.47 -18.76
C ARG A 212 -12.54 -8.03 -18.07
N GLY A 213 -13.00 -8.80 -17.09
CA GLY A 213 -14.16 -8.44 -16.27
C GLY A 213 -13.97 -7.14 -15.50
N ARG A 214 -12.79 -6.93 -14.89
CA ARG A 214 -12.44 -5.66 -14.22
C ARG A 214 -12.38 -4.50 -15.21
N GLN A 215 -11.71 -4.66 -16.35
CA GLN A 215 -11.62 -3.64 -17.40
C GLN A 215 -13.00 -3.24 -17.90
N SER A 216 -13.86 -4.21 -18.22
CA SER A 216 -15.22 -3.93 -18.67
C SER A 216 -16.04 -3.15 -17.63
N LYS A 217 -15.87 -3.43 -16.33
CA LYS A 217 -16.55 -2.70 -15.24
C LYS A 217 -16.04 -1.27 -15.05
N CYS A 218 -14.81 -0.96 -15.46
CA CYS A 218 -14.23 0.39 -15.38
C CYS A 218 -14.07 1.10 -16.71
N ALA A 219 -14.55 0.49 -17.79
CA ALA A 219 -14.46 1.04 -19.13
C ALA A 219 -15.36 2.27 -19.28
N GLY A 220 -14.84 3.29 -19.96
CA GLY A 220 -15.60 4.38 -20.54
C GLY A 220 -15.49 4.33 -22.06
N VAL A 221 -16.47 4.94 -22.73
CA VAL A 221 -16.45 5.14 -24.19
C VAL A 221 -15.72 6.44 -24.52
N SER A 222 -14.87 6.41 -25.54
CA SER A 222 -14.10 7.60 -25.94
C SER A 222 -15.03 8.72 -26.43
N MET A 223 -14.71 9.97 -26.10
CA MET A 223 -15.41 11.13 -26.67
C MET A 223 -15.26 11.17 -28.20
N ARG A 224 -14.12 10.69 -28.72
CA ARG A 224 -13.85 10.61 -30.15
C ARG A 224 -14.87 9.70 -30.86
N TYR A 225 -15.20 8.55 -30.29
CA TYR A 225 -16.19 7.63 -30.84
C TYR A 225 -17.60 8.22 -30.81
N LEU A 226 -17.99 8.87 -29.70
CA LEU A 226 -19.30 9.53 -29.61
C LEU A 226 -19.50 10.62 -30.68
N LEU A 227 -18.41 11.26 -31.10
CA LEU A 227 -18.38 12.31 -32.13
C LEU A 227 -18.07 11.77 -33.54
N SER A 228 -17.91 10.47 -33.73
CA SER A 228 -17.48 9.89 -35.01
C SER A 228 -18.64 9.67 -35.98
N GLU A 229 -18.28 9.60 -37.27
CA GLU A 229 -19.20 9.17 -38.33
C GLU A 229 -19.59 7.69 -38.17
N ASP A 230 -18.72 6.85 -37.60
CA ASP A 230 -19.02 5.44 -37.37
C ASP A 230 -20.20 5.26 -36.42
N PHE A 231 -20.19 5.96 -35.27
CA PHE A 231 -21.29 5.88 -34.31
C PHE A 231 -22.57 6.51 -34.88
N THR A 232 -22.43 7.62 -35.61
CA THR A 232 -23.55 8.29 -36.28
C THR A 232 -24.20 7.36 -37.30
N SER A 233 -23.41 6.74 -38.17
CA SER A 233 -23.88 5.79 -39.18
C SER A 233 -24.53 4.57 -38.55
N LEU A 234 -23.96 4.04 -37.46
CA LEU A 234 -24.56 2.95 -36.70
C LEU A 234 -25.94 3.34 -36.15
N ALA A 235 -26.07 4.51 -35.52
CA ALA A 235 -27.34 4.99 -34.98
C ALA A 235 -28.41 5.14 -36.07
N LEU A 236 -28.06 5.77 -37.20
CA LEU A 236 -28.95 5.96 -38.35
C LEU A 236 -29.37 4.63 -38.97
N GLN A 237 -28.42 3.72 -39.21
CA GLN A 237 -28.70 2.42 -39.83
C GLN A 237 -29.62 1.56 -38.95
N ARG A 238 -29.39 1.55 -37.64
CA ARG A 238 -30.15 0.72 -36.70
C ARG A 238 -31.54 1.25 -36.39
N THR A 239 -31.74 2.56 -36.50
CA THR A 239 -33.03 3.19 -36.18
C THR A 239 -33.85 3.56 -37.42
N GLY A 240 -33.22 3.72 -38.58
CA GLY A 240 -33.84 4.29 -39.78
C GLY A 240 -34.13 5.79 -39.68
N MET A 241 -33.66 6.47 -38.63
CA MET A 241 -33.93 7.88 -38.35
C MET A 241 -32.72 8.75 -38.61
N ARG A 242 -32.93 9.99 -39.09
CA ARG A 242 -31.84 10.95 -39.35
C ARG A 242 -31.20 11.53 -38.09
N ASP A 243 -31.96 11.64 -37.01
CA ASP A 243 -31.49 12.15 -35.72
C ASP A 243 -32.25 11.45 -34.57
N PRO A 244 -31.95 10.17 -34.32
CA PRO A 244 -32.66 9.39 -33.30
C PRO A 244 -32.35 9.91 -31.89
N THR A 245 -33.32 9.77 -30.99
CA THR A 245 -33.04 9.86 -29.55
C THR A 245 -32.36 8.58 -29.06
N PHE A 246 -31.73 8.62 -27.89
CA PHE A 246 -31.18 7.39 -27.30
C PHE A 246 -32.28 6.41 -26.85
N HIS A 247 -33.52 6.88 -26.66
CA HIS A 247 -34.68 5.99 -26.53
C HIS A 247 -35.00 5.24 -27.83
N ASP A 248 -34.89 5.90 -28.99
CA ASP A 248 -35.06 5.24 -30.30
C ASP A 248 -33.92 4.25 -30.56
N MET A 249 -32.68 4.65 -30.27
CA MET A 249 -31.50 3.79 -30.40
C MET A 249 -31.60 2.56 -29.50
N LYS A 250 -32.14 2.68 -28.28
CA LYS A 250 -32.38 1.51 -27.41
C LYS A 250 -33.16 0.42 -28.14
N THR A 251 -34.23 0.80 -28.84
CA THR A 251 -35.07 -0.13 -29.58
C THR A 251 -34.29 -0.77 -30.73
N GLY A 252 -33.63 0.04 -31.56
CA GLY A 252 -32.85 -0.46 -32.70
C GLY A 252 -31.60 -1.28 -32.32
N PHE A 253 -31.03 -1.04 -31.13
CA PHE A 253 -29.79 -1.68 -30.69
C PHE A 253 -30.06 -3.00 -29.97
N TRP A 254 -31.09 -3.09 -29.12
CA TRP A 254 -31.30 -4.27 -28.26
C TRP A 254 -32.66 -4.95 -28.41
N LEU A 255 -33.68 -4.26 -28.90
CA LEU A 255 -35.05 -4.80 -28.97
C LEU A 255 -35.48 -5.18 -30.40
N GLY A 256 -34.63 -4.94 -31.40
CA GLY A 256 -34.84 -5.36 -32.78
C GLY A 256 -34.52 -6.83 -33.04
N GLU A 257 -34.61 -7.25 -34.30
CA GLU A 257 -34.39 -8.64 -34.73
C GLU A 257 -32.93 -9.10 -34.60
N ASP A 258 -31.97 -8.19 -34.78
CA ASP A 258 -30.52 -8.44 -34.63
C ASP A 258 -29.90 -7.60 -33.50
N PRO A 259 -30.03 -7.97 -32.22
CA PRO A 259 -29.50 -7.16 -31.12
C PRO A 259 -27.96 -7.11 -31.06
N ILE A 260 -27.41 -5.90 -30.89
CA ILE A 260 -25.97 -5.63 -30.81
C ILE A 260 -25.37 -6.28 -29.57
N GLY A 261 -24.36 -7.14 -29.77
CA GLY A 261 -23.62 -7.78 -28.70
C GLY A 261 -24.29 -9.03 -28.12
N LYS A 262 -25.42 -9.49 -28.67
CA LYS A 262 -26.18 -10.67 -28.18
C LYS A 262 -25.35 -11.93 -28.15
N GLN A 263 -24.57 -12.16 -29.20
CA GLN A 263 -23.75 -13.37 -29.38
C GLN A 263 -22.33 -13.20 -28.82
N VAL A 264 -22.05 -12.08 -28.15
CA VAL A 264 -20.75 -11.81 -27.53
C VAL A 264 -20.87 -12.15 -26.05
N GLN A 265 -19.94 -12.99 -25.57
CA GLN A 265 -19.87 -13.33 -24.16
C GLN A 265 -19.45 -12.10 -23.34
N CYS A 266 -20.24 -11.75 -22.34
CA CYS A 266 -19.94 -10.62 -21.48
C CYS A 266 -18.73 -10.93 -20.58
N PRO A 267 -17.69 -10.09 -20.58
CA PRO A 267 -16.50 -10.31 -19.75
C PRO A 267 -16.79 -10.19 -18.25
N ARG A 268 -17.92 -9.60 -17.85
CA ARG A 268 -18.28 -9.36 -16.44
C ARG A 268 -18.86 -10.59 -15.75
N ASP A 269 -19.64 -11.38 -16.48
CA ASP A 269 -20.43 -12.49 -15.93
C ASP A 269 -20.34 -13.80 -16.74
N GLY A 270 -19.64 -13.80 -17.88
CA GLY A 270 -19.48 -14.98 -18.74
C GLY A 270 -20.73 -15.42 -19.49
N ARG A 271 -21.85 -14.68 -19.39
CA ARG A 271 -23.10 -14.98 -20.09
C ARG A 271 -23.15 -14.25 -21.44
N MET A 272 -23.94 -14.74 -22.38
CA MET A 272 -24.17 -14.06 -23.66
C MET A 272 -24.87 -12.71 -23.46
N GLY A 273 -24.62 -11.76 -24.36
CA GLY A 273 -25.09 -10.38 -24.28
C GLY A 273 -24.14 -9.51 -23.46
N CYS A 274 -23.28 -8.76 -24.14
CA CYS A 274 -22.32 -7.83 -23.51
C CYS A 274 -22.83 -6.38 -23.45
N ALA A 275 -22.15 -5.54 -22.66
CA ALA A 275 -22.37 -4.10 -22.71
C ALA A 275 -21.84 -3.53 -24.04
N LEU A 276 -22.42 -2.44 -24.54
CA LEU A 276 -22.00 -1.87 -25.82
C LEU A 276 -20.52 -1.45 -25.83
N VAL A 277 -19.99 -0.99 -24.68
CA VAL A 277 -18.56 -0.67 -24.52
C VAL A 277 -17.62 -1.86 -24.75
N ASP A 278 -18.12 -3.09 -24.59
CA ASP A 278 -17.37 -4.33 -24.87
C ASP A 278 -17.54 -4.82 -26.31
N TRP A 279 -18.46 -4.23 -27.07
CA TRP A 279 -18.73 -4.56 -28.48
C TRP A 279 -18.07 -3.58 -29.45
N ILE A 280 -17.92 -2.31 -29.07
CA ILE A 280 -17.24 -1.28 -29.89
C ILE A 280 -15.75 -1.59 -30.08
N PRO A 281 -15.07 -0.95 -31.06
CA PRO A 281 -13.64 -1.16 -31.28
C PRO A 281 -12.80 -0.92 -30.01
N LYS A 282 -11.78 -1.77 -29.78
CA LYS A 282 -11.00 -1.78 -28.53
C LYS A 282 -10.29 -0.47 -28.23
N ASN A 283 -9.87 0.27 -29.26
CA ASN A 283 -9.25 1.59 -29.14
C ASN A 283 -10.23 2.70 -28.72
N GLU A 284 -11.54 2.43 -28.70
CA GLU A 284 -12.59 3.36 -28.24
C GLU A 284 -13.02 3.11 -26.80
N ARG A 285 -12.42 2.12 -26.12
CA ARG A 285 -12.65 1.83 -24.72
C ARG A 285 -11.34 1.90 -23.93
N HIS A 286 -11.39 2.55 -22.77
CA HIS A 286 -10.27 2.68 -21.83
C HIS A 286 -10.87 2.94 -20.43
N PRO A 287 -10.11 2.94 -19.31
CA PRO A 287 -10.65 3.37 -18.03
C PRO A 287 -11.35 4.73 -18.14
N GLN A 288 -12.57 4.80 -17.60
CA GLN A 288 -13.35 6.03 -17.58
C GLN A 288 -12.58 7.15 -16.87
N THR A 289 -12.66 8.35 -17.43
CA THR A 289 -12.06 9.57 -16.87
C THR A 289 -13.11 10.58 -16.43
N HIS A 290 -14.34 10.46 -16.92
CA HIS A 290 -15.44 11.37 -16.61
C HIS A 290 -16.73 10.58 -16.43
N PHE A 291 -17.57 10.99 -15.48
CA PHE A 291 -18.96 10.56 -15.42
C PHE A 291 -19.80 11.45 -16.34
N LEU A 292 -20.60 10.88 -17.25
CA LEU A 292 -21.52 11.66 -18.08
C LEU A 292 -22.93 11.54 -17.52
N SER A 293 -23.46 12.66 -17.01
CA SER A 293 -24.85 12.78 -16.59
C SER A 293 -25.67 13.45 -17.69
N TRP A 294 -26.75 12.80 -18.13
CA TRP A 294 -27.50 13.18 -19.32
C TRP A 294 -28.86 12.44 -19.37
N VAL A 295 -29.70 12.75 -20.36
CA VAL A 295 -31.04 12.16 -20.50
C VAL A 295 -31.17 11.38 -21.82
N TRP A 296 -31.71 10.16 -21.75
CA TRP A 296 -31.89 9.29 -22.93
C TRP A 296 -32.87 9.84 -23.97
N GLY A 297 -33.72 10.79 -23.59
CA GLY A 297 -34.61 11.50 -24.51
C GLY A 297 -33.91 12.52 -25.41
N TYR A 298 -32.61 12.76 -25.23
CA TYR A 298 -31.85 13.65 -26.10
C TYR A 298 -31.62 13.03 -27.46
N HIS A 299 -31.65 13.87 -28.49
CA HIS A 299 -31.22 13.53 -29.84
C HIS A 299 -29.71 13.31 -29.90
N LEU A 300 -29.27 12.46 -30.84
CA LEU A 300 -27.85 12.25 -31.11
C LEU A 300 -27.14 13.57 -31.39
N SER A 301 -27.73 14.41 -32.25
CA SER A 301 -27.18 15.72 -32.63
C SER A 301 -26.99 16.65 -31.43
N GLN A 302 -27.90 16.63 -30.47
CA GLN A 302 -27.83 17.44 -29.24
C GLN A 302 -26.66 17.01 -28.36
N VAL A 303 -26.51 15.70 -28.12
CA VAL A 303 -25.39 15.16 -27.32
C VAL A 303 -24.06 15.46 -28.00
N GLN A 304 -23.95 15.24 -29.32
CA GLN A 304 -22.74 15.56 -30.06
C GLN A 304 -22.43 17.06 -30.06
N SER A 305 -23.42 17.93 -30.22
CA SER A 305 -23.24 19.38 -30.14
C SER A 305 -22.72 19.81 -28.76
N ALA A 306 -23.29 19.27 -27.68
CA ALA A 306 -22.84 19.55 -26.31
C ALA A 306 -21.41 19.05 -26.05
N LEU A 307 -21.07 17.85 -26.51
CA LEU A 307 -19.71 17.30 -26.38
C LEU A 307 -18.68 18.05 -27.23
N ARG A 308 -19.06 18.56 -28.41
CA ARG A 308 -18.23 19.50 -29.17
C ARG A 308 -18.01 20.76 -28.34
N MET A 309 -19.03 21.32 -27.71
CA MET A 309 -18.86 22.50 -26.84
C MET A 309 -17.94 22.23 -25.65
N TYR A 310 -18.11 21.09 -25.00
CA TYR A 310 -17.22 20.64 -23.93
C TYR A 310 -15.76 20.59 -24.40
N ARG A 311 -15.49 19.99 -25.57
CA ARG A 311 -14.14 19.87 -26.14
C ARG A 311 -13.46 21.22 -26.33
N HIS A 312 -14.19 22.27 -26.70
CA HIS A 312 -13.63 23.62 -26.86
C HIS A 312 -13.35 24.29 -25.51
N SER A 313 -14.10 23.93 -24.46
CA SER A 313 -13.94 24.48 -23.10
C SER A 313 -12.98 23.71 -22.20
N ALA A 314 -12.63 22.47 -22.54
CA ALA A 314 -11.85 21.57 -21.69
C ALA A 314 -10.39 22.07 -21.52
N PRO A 315 -9.91 22.38 -20.30
CA PRO A 315 -8.68 23.15 -20.13
C PRO A 315 -7.36 22.46 -20.49
N THR A 316 -7.25 21.12 -20.56
CA THR A 316 -5.92 20.48 -20.52
C THR A 316 -5.81 19.05 -21.09
N ALA A 317 -6.90 18.35 -21.41
CA ALA A 317 -6.84 16.97 -21.90
C ALA A 317 -7.08 16.91 -23.42
N PRO A 318 -6.20 16.25 -24.21
CA PRO A 318 -6.53 15.88 -25.59
C PRO A 318 -7.84 15.11 -25.62
N ALA A 319 -8.72 15.39 -26.58
CA ALA A 319 -10.01 14.71 -26.74
C ALA A 319 -9.88 13.17 -26.79
N GLU A 320 -8.72 12.69 -27.26
CA GLU A 320 -8.33 11.28 -27.33
C GLU A 320 -8.16 10.60 -25.95
N LYS A 321 -8.07 11.38 -24.87
CA LYS A 321 -7.91 10.90 -23.49
C LYS A 321 -9.19 11.02 -22.65
N ILE A 322 -10.31 11.42 -23.25
CA ILE A 322 -11.59 11.57 -22.56
C ILE A 322 -12.44 10.33 -22.79
N PHE A 323 -12.72 9.60 -21.72
CA PHE A 323 -13.52 8.38 -21.72
C PHE A 323 -14.67 8.56 -20.74
N PHE A 324 -15.89 8.50 -21.24
CA PHE A 324 -17.09 8.71 -20.44
C PHE A 324 -17.62 7.39 -19.90
N PHE A 325 -17.87 7.35 -18.59
CA PHE A 325 -18.94 6.51 -18.09
C PHE A 325 -20.26 7.09 -18.59
N MET A 326 -20.75 6.54 -19.70
CA MET A 326 -22.06 6.87 -20.26
C MET A 326 -22.95 5.65 -20.09
N CYS A 327 -24.01 5.77 -19.29
CA CYS A 327 -24.85 4.65 -18.89
C CYS A 327 -25.41 3.82 -20.07
N PHE A 328 -25.66 4.43 -21.24
CA PHE A 328 -26.07 3.72 -22.46
C PHE A 328 -25.02 2.73 -22.96
N PHE A 329 -23.74 3.09 -22.88
CA PHE A 329 -22.62 2.26 -23.35
C PHE A 329 -22.12 1.26 -22.31
N VAL A 330 -21.96 1.74 -21.07
CA VAL A 330 -21.24 1.00 -20.04
C VAL A 330 -22.14 0.05 -19.27
N ASN A 331 -23.41 0.40 -19.03
CA ASN A 331 -24.31 -0.55 -18.38
C ASN A 331 -24.63 -1.71 -19.34
N ASN A 332 -24.69 -2.93 -18.79
CA ASN A 332 -25.09 -4.08 -19.61
C ASN A 332 -26.61 -4.06 -19.78
N GLN A 333 -27.07 -3.52 -20.91
CA GLN A 333 -28.49 -3.38 -21.22
C GLN A 333 -29.21 -4.72 -21.34
N TYR A 334 -28.51 -5.83 -21.61
CA TYR A 334 -29.13 -7.15 -21.57
C TYR A 334 -29.65 -7.49 -20.18
N ARG A 335 -28.88 -7.19 -19.13
CA ARG A 335 -29.28 -7.50 -17.75
C ARG A 335 -30.36 -6.55 -17.23
N ILE A 336 -30.38 -5.31 -17.71
CA ILE A 336 -31.26 -4.24 -17.20
C ILE A 336 -32.57 -4.18 -17.98
N ILE A 337 -32.51 -4.22 -19.32
CA ILE A 337 -33.64 -3.92 -20.22
C ILE A 337 -34.21 -5.21 -20.83
N VAL A 338 -33.36 -6.13 -21.27
CA VAL A 338 -33.82 -7.33 -22.00
C VAL A 338 -34.28 -8.44 -21.05
N GLU A 339 -33.48 -8.72 -20.02
CA GLU A 339 -33.78 -9.75 -19.02
C GLU A 339 -34.61 -9.21 -17.85
N GLU A 340 -34.66 -7.88 -17.70
CA GLU A 340 -35.26 -7.18 -16.55
C GLU A 340 -34.88 -7.78 -15.18
N SER A 341 -33.67 -8.37 -15.09
CA SER A 341 -33.27 -9.14 -13.92
C SER A 341 -33.25 -8.25 -12.67
N ALA A 342 -33.72 -8.80 -11.54
CA ALA A 342 -33.70 -8.11 -10.24
C ALA A 342 -32.30 -7.57 -9.92
N SER A 343 -31.25 -8.37 -10.17
CA SER A 343 -29.85 -7.99 -9.93
C SER A 343 -29.39 -6.77 -10.75
N GLY A 344 -29.90 -6.59 -11.97
CA GLY A 344 -29.51 -5.48 -12.86
C GLY A 344 -30.04 -4.11 -12.43
N SER A 345 -31.25 -4.05 -11.85
CA SER A 345 -31.87 -2.79 -11.39
C SER A 345 -31.67 -2.53 -9.89
N GLU A 346 -31.50 -3.58 -9.08
CA GLU A 346 -31.32 -3.45 -7.62
C GLU A 346 -29.99 -2.79 -7.23
N HIS A 347 -28.95 -2.86 -8.07
CA HIS A 347 -27.60 -2.35 -7.77
C HIS A 347 -27.25 -1.06 -8.51
N LEU A 348 -28.18 -0.43 -9.24
CA LEU A 348 -27.87 0.73 -10.08
C LEU A 348 -27.30 1.91 -9.30
N GLU A 349 -27.75 2.12 -8.06
CA GLU A 349 -27.23 3.17 -7.19
C GLU A 349 -25.77 2.92 -6.80
N THR A 350 -25.44 1.71 -6.37
CA THR A 350 -24.05 1.33 -6.04
C THR A 350 -23.15 1.44 -7.27
N ILE A 351 -23.62 0.93 -8.42
CA ILE A 351 -22.90 1.05 -9.70
C ILE A 351 -22.70 2.52 -10.06
N PHE A 352 -23.72 3.35 -9.91
CA PHE A 352 -23.64 4.79 -10.16
C PHE A 352 -22.60 5.45 -9.25
N GLU A 353 -22.73 5.31 -7.93
CA GLU A 353 -21.86 5.97 -6.96
C GLU A 353 -20.41 5.56 -7.12
N GLU A 354 -20.14 4.25 -7.30
CA GLU A 354 -18.79 3.75 -7.53
C GLU A 354 -18.17 4.35 -8.79
N ASN A 355 -18.96 4.49 -9.86
CA ASN A 355 -18.46 5.04 -11.11
C ASN A 355 -18.28 6.55 -11.05
N LEU A 356 -19.15 7.27 -10.35
CA LEU A 356 -19.00 8.70 -10.11
C LEU A 356 -17.74 8.99 -9.28
N LYS A 357 -17.56 8.28 -8.16
CA LYS A 357 -16.35 8.35 -7.31
C LYS A 357 -15.08 8.01 -8.09
N ARG A 358 -15.11 6.95 -8.90
CA ARG A 358 -13.97 6.51 -9.71
C ARG A 358 -13.56 7.53 -10.76
N SER A 359 -14.53 8.14 -11.44
CA SER A 359 -14.25 9.16 -12.46
C SER A 359 -13.68 10.44 -11.85
N GLY A 360 -14.11 10.79 -10.63
CA GLY A 360 -13.61 11.96 -9.89
C GLY A 360 -14.03 13.31 -10.49
N GLN A 361 -14.83 13.32 -11.55
CA GLN A 361 -15.41 14.49 -12.18
C GLN A 361 -16.66 14.09 -12.98
N MET A 362 -17.59 15.04 -13.11
CA MET A 362 -18.83 14.85 -13.86
C MET A 362 -19.00 15.92 -14.94
N VAL A 363 -19.46 15.49 -16.11
CA VAL A 363 -19.95 16.36 -17.17
C VAL A 363 -21.46 16.17 -17.24
N ALA A 364 -22.22 17.27 -17.11
CA ALA A 364 -23.67 17.26 -17.13
C ALA A 364 -24.18 17.95 -18.40
N ILE A 365 -24.86 17.20 -19.27
CA ILE A 365 -25.47 17.76 -20.49
C ILE A 365 -26.87 18.27 -20.15
N LEU A 366 -27.06 19.59 -20.28
CA LEU A 366 -28.37 20.23 -20.24
C LEU A 366 -28.83 20.49 -21.68
N ASP A 367 -30.04 20.07 -22.02
CA ASP A 367 -30.64 20.28 -23.35
C ASP A 367 -30.88 21.76 -23.68
N THR A 368 -31.25 22.54 -22.67
CA THR A 368 -31.51 23.97 -22.75
C THR A 368 -31.29 24.61 -21.38
N TRP A 369 -31.21 25.94 -21.32
CA TRP A 369 -31.22 26.66 -20.05
C TRP A 369 -32.64 26.95 -19.54
N HIS A 370 -33.62 27.03 -20.46
CA HIS A 370 -35.00 27.39 -20.14
C HIS A 370 -35.84 26.11 -19.91
N LYS A 371 -36.16 25.79 -18.65
CA LYS A 371 -36.90 24.58 -18.25
C LYS A 371 -36.31 23.27 -18.83
N PRO A 372 -35.03 22.97 -18.59
CA PRO A 372 -34.38 21.77 -19.12
C PRO A 372 -35.10 20.48 -18.73
N MET A 373 -35.20 19.55 -19.67
CA MET A 373 -35.62 18.18 -19.37
C MET A 373 -34.69 17.54 -18.32
N TYR A 374 -33.40 17.91 -18.34
CA TYR A 374 -32.40 17.47 -17.37
C TYR A 374 -32.85 17.62 -15.91
N LEU A 375 -33.44 18.76 -15.53
CA LEU A 375 -33.81 19.04 -14.14
C LEU A 375 -35.14 18.39 -13.73
N ASN A 376 -35.89 17.84 -14.69
CA ASN A 376 -37.16 17.15 -14.45
C ASN A 376 -36.99 15.62 -14.30
N ARG A 377 -35.75 15.12 -14.34
CA ARG A 377 -35.42 13.70 -14.24
C ARG A 377 -34.84 13.40 -12.87
N ILE A 378 -35.43 12.45 -12.14
CA ILE A 378 -35.03 12.21 -10.75
C ILE A 378 -33.60 11.66 -10.64
N TRP A 379 -33.18 10.84 -11.62
CA TRP A 379 -31.82 10.30 -11.66
C TRP A 379 -30.77 11.39 -11.85
N THR A 380 -30.95 12.31 -12.80
CA THR A 380 -30.00 13.41 -13.03
C THR A 380 -29.93 14.36 -11.84
N VAL A 381 -31.07 14.65 -11.19
CA VAL A 381 -31.10 15.46 -9.96
C VAL A 381 -30.38 14.74 -8.81
N TYR A 382 -30.57 13.42 -8.67
CA TYR A 382 -29.86 12.62 -7.68
C TYR A 382 -28.35 12.54 -7.95
N GLU A 383 -27.95 12.39 -9.22
CA GLU A 383 -26.55 12.39 -9.66
C GLU A 383 -25.84 13.71 -9.31
N GLN A 384 -26.51 14.85 -9.56
CA GLN A 384 -26.02 16.17 -9.17
C GLN A 384 -25.87 16.30 -7.65
N PHE A 385 -26.87 15.84 -6.91
CA PHE A 385 -26.83 15.87 -5.45
C PHE A 385 -25.64 15.07 -4.90
N VAL A 386 -25.45 13.83 -5.37
CA VAL A 386 -24.36 12.97 -4.89
C VAL A 386 -22.99 13.52 -5.32
N ALA A 387 -22.87 14.10 -6.51
CA ALA A 387 -21.63 14.76 -6.92
C ALA A 387 -21.30 15.95 -6.01
N SER A 388 -22.30 16.79 -5.71
CA SER A 388 -22.14 17.95 -4.84
C SER A 388 -21.83 17.54 -3.39
N ASP A 389 -22.55 16.55 -2.83
CA ASP A 389 -22.32 16.00 -1.48
C ASP A 389 -20.88 15.45 -1.32
N GLN A 390 -20.35 14.83 -2.37
CA GLN A 390 -19.00 14.27 -2.38
C GLN A 390 -17.92 15.24 -2.86
N ASN A 391 -18.25 16.52 -3.09
CA ASN A 391 -17.33 17.54 -3.62
C ASN A 391 -16.68 17.14 -4.96
N ILE A 392 -17.40 16.39 -5.80
CA ILE A 392 -16.97 16.00 -7.14
C ILE A 392 -17.28 17.16 -8.09
N PRO A 393 -16.29 17.69 -8.84
CA PRO A 393 -16.52 18.82 -9.73
C PRO A 393 -17.48 18.46 -10.85
N VAL A 394 -18.46 19.34 -11.09
CA VAL A 394 -19.45 19.22 -12.16
C VAL A 394 -19.23 20.32 -13.19
N THR A 395 -19.01 19.91 -14.45
CA THR A 395 -19.01 20.82 -15.59
C THR A 395 -20.35 20.71 -16.33
N ILE A 396 -21.15 21.77 -16.29
CA ILE A 396 -22.40 21.87 -17.07
C ILE A 396 -22.05 22.26 -18.50
N VAL A 397 -22.59 21.51 -19.47
CA VAL A 397 -22.43 21.75 -20.90
C VAL A 397 -23.79 21.72 -21.59
N MET A 398 -23.94 22.49 -22.66
CA MET A 398 -25.18 22.54 -23.44
C MET A 398 -24.88 22.47 -24.94
N PRO A 399 -25.84 22.05 -25.77
CA PRO A 399 -25.73 22.19 -27.23
C PRO A 399 -25.47 23.64 -27.63
N GLU A 400 -24.80 23.82 -28.77
CA GLU A 400 -24.43 25.14 -29.31
C GLU A 400 -25.65 26.08 -29.44
N SER A 401 -26.79 25.57 -29.88
CA SER A 401 -28.03 26.36 -29.99
C SER A 401 -28.51 26.91 -28.65
N ALA A 402 -28.41 26.12 -27.58
CA ALA A 402 -28.75 26.54 -26.22
C ALA A 402 -27.72 27.54 -25.67
N MET A 403 -26.42 27.34 -25.97
CA MET A 403 -25.36 28.29 -25.60
C MET A 403 -25.55 29.66 -26.29
N ILE A 404 -25.90 29.67 -27.58
CA ILE A 404 -26.23 30.90 -28.32
C ILE A 404 -27.46 31.59 -27.69
N SER A 405 -28.47 30.81 -27.29
CA SER A 405 -29.64 31.37 -26.59
C SER A 405 -29.28 31.98 -25.24
N ILE A 406 -28.41 31.33 -24.45
CA ILE A 406 -27.88 31.89 -23.20
C ILE A 406 -27.18 33.22 -23.47
N GLN A 407 -26.29 33.28 -24.47
CA GLN A 407 -25.52 34.48 -24.79
C GLN A 407 -26.44 35.67 -25.13
N ARG A 408 -27.53 35.40 -25.86
CA ARG A 408 -28.55 36.42 -26.16
C ARG A 408 -29.26 36.92 -24.92
N GLU A 409 -29.62 36.03 -23.99
CA GLU A 409 -30.23 36.43 -22.72
C GLU A 409 -29.26 37.22 -21.84
N ILE A 410 -27.99 36.80 -21.75
CA ILE A 410 -26.95 37.55 -21.02
C ILE A 410 -26.80 38.97 -21.59
N ALA A 411 -26.93 39.14 -22.91
CA ALA A 411 -26.88 40.46 -23.54
C ALA A 411 -28.02 41.40 -23.13
N LEU A 412 -29.09 40.89 -22.50
CA LEU A 412 -30.16 41.69 -21.88
C LEU A 412 -29.79 42.26 -20.50
N GLY A 413 -28.57 42.01 -20.03
CA GLY A 413 -28.06 42.50 -18.76
C GLY A 413 -28.65 41.76 -17.55
N GLU A 414 -28.85 42.47 -16.44
CA GLU A 414 -29.24 41.89 -15.16
C GLU A 414 -30.53 41.05 -15.25
N LYS A 415 -31.53 41.52 -16.01
CA LYS A 415 -32.80 40.82 -16.18
C LYS A 415 -32.63 39.45 -16.84
N GLY A 416 -31.80 39.35 -17.88
CA GLY A 416 -31.54 38.08 -18.55
C GLY A 416 -30.74 37.11 -17.68
N ILE A 417 -29.76 37.62 -16.93
CA ILE A 417 -29.01 36.81 -15.94
C ILE A 417 -29.94 36.28 -14.85
N GLN A 418 -30.88 37.10 -14.35
CA GLN A 418 -31.89 36.69 -13.39
C GLN A 418 -32.80 35.60 -13.97
N GLU A 419 -33.27 35.73 -15.21
CA GLU A 419 -34.11 34.73 -15.86
C GLU A 419 -33.39 33.38 -16.04
N ILE A 420 -32.13 33.40 -16.48
CA ILE A 420 -31.29 32.20 -16.57
C ILE A 420 -31.15 31.56 -15.18
N THR A 421 -30.80 32.37 -14.17
CA THR A 421 -30.59 31.89 -12.80
C THR A 421 -31.87 31.27 -12.23
N MET A 422 -33.01 31.93 -12.41
CA MET A 422 -34.31 31.42 -11.98
C MET A 422 -34.66 30.11 -12.68
N SER A 423 -34.39 30.00 -13.97
CA SER A 423 -34.68 28.78 -14.72
C SER A 423 -33.82 27.60 -14.27
N LEU A 424 -32.51 27.81 -14.10
CA LEU A 424 -31.59 26.76 -13.67
C LEU A 424 -31.72 26.41 -12.18
N SER A 425 -32.30 27.31 -11.38
CA SER A 425 -32.55 27.07 -9.94
C SER A 425 -33.90 26.40 -9.66
N ARG A 426 -34.75 26.17 -10.67
CA ARG A 426 -36.04 25.48 -10.52
C ARG A 426 -35.86 23.97 -10.50
N VAL A 427 -35.28 23.46 -9.42
CA VAL A 427 -35.10 22.03 -9.17
C VAL A 427 -36.20 21.53 -8.23
N ASP A 428 -36.94 20.52 -8.69
CA ASP A 428 -37.98 19.87 -7.91
C ASP A 428 -37.84 18.35 -7.97
N SER A 429 -37.01 17.81 -7.08
CA SER A 429 -36.80 16.36 -6.94
C SER A 429 -38.05 15.58 -6.51
N GLU A 430 -39.04 16.22 -5.89
CA GLU A 430 -40.27 15.52 -5.48
C GLU A 430 -41.17 15.22 -6.69
N HIS A 431 -41.24 16.15 -7.64
CA HIS A 431 -42.04 16.02 -8.86
C HIS A 431 -41.25 15.50 -10.07
N ALA A 432 -39.92 15.44 -10.00
CA ALA A 432 -39.10 14.85 -11.05
C ALA A 432 -39.44 13.38 -11.33
N GLY A 433 -39.40 12.96 -12.60
CA GLY A 433 -39.83 11.63 -13.04
C GLY A 433 -38.68 10.71 -13.46
N ALA A 434 -38.97 9.41 -13.60
CA ALA A 434 -38.13 8.47 -14.33
C ALA A 434 -38.97 7.68 -15.36
N TRP A 435 -38.33 7.12 -16.38
CA TRP A 435 -39.02 6.31 -17.38
C TRP A 435 -39.60 5.03 -16.77
N LYS A 436 -38.83 4.36 -15.89
CA LYS A 436 -39.29 3.20 -15.13
C LYS A 436 -39.85 3.65 -13.79
N LYS A 437 -41.12 3.37 -13.52
CA LYS A 437 -41.78 3.81 -12.28
C LYS A 437 -41.16 3.22 -11.01
N ALA A 438 -40.65 1.99 -11.11
CA ALA A 438 -39.92 1.33 -10.02
C ALA A 438 -38.65 2.12 -9.64
N ASP A 439 -37.87 2.57 -10.63
CA ASP A 439 -36.67 3.37 -10.39
C ASP A 439 -37.01 4.74 -9.80
N GLU A 440 -38.07 5.39 -10.31
CA GLU A 440 -38.55 6.65 -9.73
C GLU A 440 -38.90 6.48 -8.25
N THR A 441 -39.67 5.44 -7.93
CA THR A 441 -40.10 5.14 -6.55
C THR A 441 -38.90 4.84 -5.66
N LYS A 442 -37.91 4.11 -6.19
CA LYS A 442 -36.69 3.75 -5.46
C LYS A 442 -35.84 4.98 -5.14
N VAL A 443 -35.48 5.80 -6.13
CA VAL A 443 -34.65 7.00 -5.92
C VAL A 443 -35.36 8.01 -5.02
N LYS A 444 -36.66 8.25 -5.25
CA LYS A 444 -37.47 9.09 -4.33
C LYS A 444 -37.52 8.50 -2.93
N GLY A 445 -37.60 7.17 -2.81
CA GLY A 445 -37.57 6.47 -1.54
C GLY A 445 -36.25 6.65 -0.79
N ILE A 446 -35.12 6.59 -1.50
CA ILE A 446 -33.79 6.85 -0.94
C ILE A 446 -33.71 8.30 -0.44
N ILE A 447 -34.03 9.27 -1.31
CA ILE A 447 -34.00 10.69 -0.95
C ILE A 447 -34.88 10.98 0.28
N ARG A 448 -36.11 10.43 0.33
CA ARG A 448 -37.01 10.58 1.48
C ARG A 448 -36.43 10.00 2.77
N LYS A 449 -35.71 8.88 2.70
CA LYS A 449 -35.15 8.19 3.86
C LYS A 449 -33.83 8.79 4.35
N THR A 450 -33.09 9.47 3.48
CA THR A 450 -31.75 10.01 3.80
C THR A 450 -31.83 11.49 4.17
N VAL A 451 -31.82 12.38 3.17
CA VAL A 451 -31.63 13.82 3.34
C VAL A 451 -32.91 14.65 3.11
N GLY A 452 -33.91 14.07 2.47
CA GLY A 452 -35.16 14.72 2.07
C GLY A 452 -35.04 15.59 0.82
N PHE A 453 -36.16 15.75 0.10
CA PHE A 453 -36.21 16.50 -1.18
C PHE A 453 -35.79 17.97 -1.05
N ARG A 454 -36.12 18.63 0.06
CA ARG A 454 -35.73 20.03 0.29
C ARG A 454 -34.21 20.20 0.34
N HIS A 455 -33.50 19.24 0.93
CA HIS A 455 -32.05 19.28 1.01
C HIS A 455 -31.43 19.04 -0.37
N VAL A 456 -31.92 18.03 -1.11
CA VAL A 456 -31.51 17.77 -2.50
C VAL A 456 -31.70 19.00 -3.38
N ASN A 457 -32.90 19.59 -3.38
CA ASN A 457 -33.20 20.75 -4.23
C ASN A 457 -32.26 21.93 -3.93
N ARG A 458 -32.02 22.22 -2.64
CA ARG A 458 -31.11 23.29 -2.24
C ARG A 458 -29.68 23.02 -2.74
N HIS A 459 -29.16 21.81 -2.50
CA HIS A 459 -27.78 21.45 -2.79
C HIS A 459 -27.47 21.39 -4.29
N VAL A 460 -28.45 21.06 -5.13
CA VAL A 460 -28.29 21.08 -6.61
C VAL A 460 -28.32 22.50 -7.17
N THR A 461 -28.96 23.44 -6.47
CA THR A 461 -29.03 24.85 -6.89
C THR A 461 -27.86 25.71 -6.35
N GLU A 462 -27.19 25.24 -5.30
CA GLU A 462 -26.00 25.84 -4.67
C GLU A 462 -24.68 25.57 -5.42
#